data_AF-X1KZM7-F1
#
_entry.id   AF-X1KZM7-F1
#
_cell.length_a   1.000
_cell.length_b   1.000
_cell.length_c   1.000
_cell.angle_alpha   90.00
_cell.angle_beta   90.00
_cell.angle_gamma   90.00
#
_symmetry.space_group_name_H-M   'P 1'
#
loop_
_entity.id
_entity.type
_entity.pdbx_description
1 polymer ?
#
loop_
_entity_poly.entity_id
_entity_poly.type
_entity_poly.pdbx_seq_one_letter_code
_entity_poly.pdbx_strand_id
1 'polypeptide(L)'
;MKKIGIIGGLSVESTIEYYKILVKEYNLIKGGASSPLLIIDSLDLEIVRNLMVENSWEKVYQIILKSARNLEDAGAEIIIIAL
;
A
#
# COMPACT_ATOMS: atom_id res chain seq x y z
N MET A 1 -17.59 2.18 5.19
CA MET A 1 -16.32 1.52 5.56
C MET A 1 -15.20 2.48 5.25
N LYS A 2 -14.13 2.45 6.05
CA LYS A 2 -12.97 3.33 5.85
C LYS A 2 -12.29 3.02 4.52
N LYS A 3 -11.85 4.03 3.78
CA LYS A 3 -11.02 3.85 2.57
C LYS A 3 -9.61 3.41 2.98
N ILE A 4 -9.07 2.37 2.37
CA ILE A 4 -7.74 1.83 2.70
C ILE A 4 -6.73 2.27 1.63
N GLY A 5 -5.61 2.81 2.07
CA GLY A 5 -4.42 3.06 1.25
C GLY A 5 -3.42 1.92 1.40
N ILE A 6 -2.82 1.47 0.30
CA ILE A 6 -1.72 0.51 0.30
C ILE A 6 -0.49 1.20 -0.28
N ILE A 7 0.57 1.29 0.51
CA ILE A 7 1.92 1.54 -0.01
C ILE A 7 2.40 0.21 -0.58
N GLY A 8 2.38 0.10 -1.89
CA GLY A 8 2.71 -1.10 -2.65
C GLY A 8 4.02 -0.98 -3.41
N GLY A 9 4.31 -1.97 -4.24
CA GLY A 9 5.52 -2.04 -5.05
C GLY A 9 6.78 -2.39 -4.27
N LEU A 10 6.69 -2.69 -2.97
CA LEU A 10 7.84 -3.11 -2.14
C LEU A 10 8.03 -4.65 -2.10
N SER A 11 7.08 -5.38 -2.66
CA SER A 11 7.24 -6.12 -3.91
C SER A 11 5.90 -6.04 -4.68
N VAL A 12 5.89 -6.33 -5.98
CA VAL A 12 4.62 -6.33 -6.74
C VAL A 12 3.76 -7.52 -6.29
N GLU A 13 4.40 -8.63 -6.00
CA GLU A 13 3.79 -9.88 -5.54
C GLU A 13 3.07 -9.69 -4.21
N SER A 14 3.72 -9.08 -3.22
CA SER A 14 3.08 -8.82 -1.92
C SER A 14 1.89 -7.87 -2.09
N THR A 15 2.03 -6.82 -2.91
CA THR A 15 0.94 -5.86 -3.18
C THR A 15 -0.30 -6.55 -3.77
N ILE A 16 -0.12 -7.44 -4.74
CA ILE A 16 -1.21 -8.21 -5.34
C ILE A 16 -1.89 -9.09 -4.29
N GLU A 17 -1.11 -9.74 -3.42
CA GLU A 17 -1.65 -10.62 -2.39
C GLU A 17 -2.48 -9.85 -1.35
N TYR A 18 -2.01 -8.68 -0.89
CA TYR A 18 -2.77 -7.80 -0.02
C TYR A 18 -4.11 -7.38 -0.64
N TYR A 19 -4.12 -6.99 -1.92
CA TYR A 19 -5.36 -6.66 -2.62
C TYR A 19 -6.34 -7.84 -2.64
N LYS A 20 -5.86 -9.03 -3.01
CA LYS A 20 -6.69 -10.25 -3.06
C LYS A 20 -7.29 -10.60 -1.70
N ILE A 21 -6.48 -10.57 -0.64
CA ILE A 21 -6.93 -10.85 0.73
C ILE A 21 -8.01 -9.84 1.14
N LEU A 22 -7.76 -8.54 0.97
CA LEU A 22 -8.72 -7.51 1.35
C LEU A 22 -10.05 -7.64 0.61
N VAL A 23 -10.03 -7.90 -0.70
CA VAL A 23 -11.25 -8.11 -1.49
C VAL A 23 -12.00 -9.37 -1.04
N LYS A 24 -11.27 -10.47 -0.81
CA LYS A 24 -11.84 -11.74 -0.35
C LYS A 24 -12.52 -11.58 1.01
N GLU A 25 -11.80 -11.05 2.00
CA GLU A 25 -12.33 -10.88 3.36
C GLU A 25 -13.49 -9.88 3.38
N TYR A 26 -13.42 -8.81 2.59
CA TYR A 26 -14.54 -7.88 2.43
C TYR A 26 -15.78 -8.58 1.87
N ASN A 27 -15.63 -9.43 0.84
CA ASN A 27 -16.74 -10.17 0.25
C ASN A 27 -17.33 -11.17 1.25
N LEU A 28 -16.52 -11.85 2.06
CA LEU A 28 -17.01 -12.74 3.12
C LEU A 28 -17.91 -12.02 4.14
N ILE A 29 -17.65 -10.75 4.42
CA ILE A 29 -18.42 -9.94 5.39
C ILE A 29 -19.65 -9.29 4.74
N LYS A 30 -19.51 -8.75 3.52
CA LYS A 30 -20.56 -7.94 2.87
C LYS A 30 -21.42 -8.72 1.87
N GLY A 31 -20.87 -9.76 1.26
CA GLY A 31 -21.49 -10.55 0.21
C GLY A 31 -21.74 -9.79 -1.10
N GLY A 32 -22.30 -10.51 -2.06
CA GLY A 32 -22.69 -9.97 -3.37
C GLY A 32 -21.51 -9.52 -4.23
N ALA A 33 -21.76 -8.52 -5.08
CA ALA A 33 -20.74 -7.92 -5.96
C ALA A 33 -19.98 -6.75 -5.30
N SER A 34 -19.94 -6.71 -3.97
CA SER A 34 -19.35 -5.59 -3.24
C SER A 34 -17.82 -5.71 -3.16
N SER A 35 -17.11 -4.58 -3.15
CA SER A 35 -15.64 -4.53 -3.00
C SER A 35 -15.23 -3.41 -2.03
N PRO A 36 -14.07 -3.55 -1.36
CA PRO A 36 -13.53 -2.50 -0.49
C PRO A 36 -13.13 -1.27 -1.30
N LEU A 37 -13.18 -0.10 -0.66
CA LEU A 37 -12.63 1.14 -1.23
C LEU A 37 -11.12 1.16 -0.98
N LEU A 38 -10.34 1.08 -2.05
CA LEU A 38 -8.88 0.96 -1.99
C LEU A 38 -8.19 2.03 -2.86
N ILE A 39 -7.03 2.50 -2.42
CA ILE A 39 -6.06 3.27 -3.21
C ILE A 39 -4.71 2.57 -3.05
N ILE A 40 -3.96 2.40 -4.14
CA ILE A 40 -2.63 1.80 -4.10
C ILE A 40 -1.65 2.84 -4.65
N ASP A 41 -0.68 3.23 -3.83
CA ASP A 41 0.49 3.99 -4.27
C ASP A 41 1.65 3.00 -4.43
N SER A 42 1.96 2.65 -5.67
CA SER A 42 2.96 1.62 -5.99
C SER A 42 4.33 2.26 -6.21
N LEU A 43 5.26 1.96 -5.31
CA LEU A 43 6.62 2.47 -5.36
C LEU A 43 7.51 1.65 -6.30
N ASP A 44 8.62 2.25 -6.70
CA ASP A 44 9.69 1.57 -7.42
C ASP A 44 10.61 0.84 -6.42
N LEU A 45 10.55 -0.49 -6.42
CA LEU A 45 11.36 -1.34 -5.54
C LEU A 45 12.86 -1.13 -5.74
N GLU A 46 13.31 -0.89 -6.98
CA GLU A 46 14.74 -0.77 -7.26
C GLU A 46 15.32 0.45 -6.55
N ILE A 47 14.61 1.59 -6.62
CA ILE A 47 14.99 2.83 -5.93
C ILE A 47 15.08 2.59 -4.42
N VAL A 48 14.05 2.00 -3.83
CA VAL A 48 13.98 1.79 -2.38
C VAL A 48 15.06 0.79 -1.93
N ARG A 49 15.25 -0.31 -2.68
CA ARG A 49 16.26 -1.33 -2.38
C ARG A 49 17.68 -0.79 -2.45
N ASN A 50 18.00 0.01 -3.45
CA ASN A 50 19.33 0.62 -3.57
C ASN A 50 19.64 1.51 -2.35
N LEU A 51 18.67 2.32 -1.92
CA LEU A 51 18.82 3.15 -0.72
C LEU A 51 18.97 2.34 0.57
N MET A 52 18.25 1.22 0.70
CA MET A 52 18.41 0.31 1.84
C MET A 52 19.81 -0.33 1.88
N VAL A 53 20.32 -0.79 0.74
CA VAL A 53 21.68 -1.37 0.63
C VAL A 53 22.75 -0.33 0.99
N GLU A 54 22.54 0.92 0.60
CA GLU A 54 23.41 2.05 0.96
C GLU A 54 23.26 2.51 2.42
N ASN A 55 22.40 1.88 3.22
CA ASN A 55 22.02 2.33 4.57
C ASN A 55 21.48 3.77 4.63
N SER A 56 20.93 4.26 3.52
CA SER A 56 20.32 5.59 3.40
C SER A 56 18.89 5.62 3.96
N TRP A 57 18.73 5.22 5.23
CA TRP A 57 17.43 5.03 5.88
C TRP A 57 16.58 6.29 5.93
N GLU A 58 17.20 7.46 6.08
CA GLU A 58 16.47 8.74 6.03
C GLU A 58 15.78 8.93 4.67
N LYS A 59 16.45 8.60 3.55
CA LYS A 59 15.85 8.73 2.22
C LYS A 59 14.72 7.71 2.02
N VAL A 60 14.89 6.49 2.52
CA VAL A 60 13.82 5.47 2.51
C VAL A 60 12.60 5.98 3.28
N TYR A 61 12.82 6.51 4.48
CA TYR A 61 11.76 7.12 5.30
C TYR A 61 11.02 8.23 4.56
N GLN A 62 11.73 9.14 3.90
CA GLN A 62 11.10 10.22 3.14
C GLN A 62 10.23 9.71 1.97
N ILE A 63 10.65 8.64 1.29
CA ILE A 63 9.86 8.00 0.22
C ILE A 63 8.56 7.41 0.79
N ILE A 64 8.66 6.62 1.87
CA ILE A 64 7.50 5.99 2.50
C ILE A 64 6.55 7.06 3.08
N LEU A 65 7.08 8.08 3.74
CA LEU A 65 6.30 9.19 4.29
C LEU A 65 5.55 9.96 3.19
N LYS A 66 6.22 10.24 2.07
CA LYS A 66 5.58 10.89 0.93
C LYS A 66 4.44 10.05 0.38
N SER A 67 4.65 8.74 0.25
CA SER A 67 3.59 7.82 -0.21
C SER A 67 2.40 7.79 0.76
N ALA A 68 2.65 7.75 2.06
CA ALA A 68 1.60 7.82 3.07
C ALA A 68 0.78 9.11 2.97
N ARG A 69 1.44 10.26 2.77
CA ARG A 69 0.76 11.56 2.57
C ARG A 69 -0.05 11.60 1.28
N ASN A 70 0.47 11.08 0.18
CA ASN A 70 -0.30 10.98 -1.07
C ASN A 70 -1.59 10.17 -0.88
N LEU A 71 -1.52 9.07 -0.12
CA LEU A 71 -2.68 8.24 0.20
C LEU A 71 -3.69 8.99 1.08
N GLU A 72 -3.21 9.69 2.12
CA GLU A 72 -4.04 10.54 2.98
C GLU A 72 -4.74 11.63 2.17
N ASP A 73 -4.01 12.35 1.30
CA ASP A 73 -4.55 13.40 0.42
C ASP A 73 -5.57 12.85 -0.58
N ALA A 74 -5.40 11.60 -1.03
CA ALA A 74 -6.36 10.89 -1.87
C ALA A 74 -7.57 10.33 -1.07
N GLY A 75 -7.60 10.56 0.24
CA GLY A 75 -8.69 10.26 1.16
C GLY A 75 -8.65 8.84 1.71
N ALA A 76 -7.48 8.22 1.82
CA ALA A 76 -7.31 7.01 2.62
C ALA A 76 -7.41 7.34 4.12
N GLU A 77 -8.12 6.51 4.87
CA GLU A 77 -8.34 6.67 6.31
C GLU A 77 -7.56 5.63 7.13
N ILE A 78 -6.98 4.63 6.47
CA ILE A 78 -6.09 3.61 7.01
C ILE A 78 -5.01 3.35 5.96
N ILE A 79 -3.75 3.22 6.38
CA ILE A 79 -2.63 2.91 5.49
C ILE A 79 -2.00 1.57 5.89
N ILE A 80 -1.74 0.73 4.90
CA ILE A 80 -1.02 -0.54 5.01
C ILE A 80 0.25 -0.45 4.16
N ILE A 81 1.36 -1.03 4.64
CA ILE A 81 2.57 -1.20 3.84
C ILE A 81 2.65 -2.68 3.41
N ALA A 82 2.62 -2.93 2.11
CA ALA A 82 2.75 -4.28 1.54
C ALA A 82 4.24 -4.62 1.38
N LEU A 83 4.81 -5.21 2.43
CA LEU A 83 6.18 -5.75 2.44
C LEU A 83 6.17 -7.18 1.92
#